data_AF-A0A7C6Q024-F1
#
_entry.id   AF-A0A7C6Q024-F1
#
_cell.length_a   1.000
_cell.length_b   1.000
_cell.length_c   1.000
_cell.angle_alpha   90.00
_cell.angle_beta   90.00
_cell.angle_gamma   90.00
#
_symmetry.space_group_name_H-M   'P 1'
#
loop_
_entity.id
_entity.type
_entity.pdbx_description
1 polymer ?
#
loop_
_entity_poly.entity_id
_entity_poly.type
_entity_poly.pdbx_seq_one_letter_code
_entity_poly.pdbx_strand_id
1 'polypeptide(L)'
;MWLELIANISHDLRTPLAFIYSYTEMMHDFPDGVTPEQSQIIMDETDRLTSLVNDMLDISLLESGVSKLNKRNYNLMESFRNTINCMNELVK
;
A
#
# COMPACT_ATOMS: atom_id res chain seq x y z
N MET A 1 22.87 -2.01 0.75
CA MET A 1 21.68 -2.27 1.58
C MET A 1 20.74 -1.06 1.64
N TRP A 2 21.04 0.03 2.39
CA TRP A 2 20.13 1.19 2.50
C TRP A 2 19.85 1.91 1.18
N LEU A 3 20.91 2.21 0.42
CA LEU A 3 20.79 2.86 -0.89
C LEU A 3 20.07 1.98 -1.92
N GLU A 4 20.25 0.66 -1.84
CA GLU A 4 19.55 -0.30 -2.71
C GLU A 4 18.06 -0.39 -2.35
N LEU A 5 17.71 -0.32 -1.07
CA LEU A 5 16.32 -0.26 -0.62
C LEU A 5 15.62 1.00 -1.15
N ILE A 6 16.22 2.18 -0.99
CA ILE A 6 15.66 3.41 -1.54
C ILE A 6 15.54 3.34 -3.06
N ALA A 7 16.53 2.78 -3.75
CA ALA A 7 16.50 2.63 -5.20
C ALA A 7 15.34 1.72 -5.64
N ASN A 8 15.12 0.61 -4.95
CA ASN A 8 14.01 -0.31 -5.21
C ASN A 8 12.66 0.35 -4.95
N ILE A 9 12.48 1.02 -3.80
CA ILE A 9 11.23 1.73 -3.49
C ILE A 9 10.97 2.83 -4.52
N SER A 10 11.99 3.59 -4.92
CA SER A 10 11.85 4.65 -5.93
C SER A 10 11.40 4.09 -7.29
N HIS A 11 11.87 2.91 -7.66
CA HIS A 11 11.44 2.21 -8.85
C HIS A 11 9.98 1.75 -8.72
N ASP A 12 9.63 1.16 -7.58
CA ASP A 12 8.30 0.60 -7.34
C ASP A 12 7.22 1.66 -7.16
N LEU A 13 7.59 2.88 -6.75
CA LEU A 13 6.71 4.06 -6.75
C LEU A 13 6.46 4.63 -8.15
N ARG A 14 7.39 4.43 -9.11
CA ARG A 14 7.25 4.98 -10.47
C ARG A 14 6.11 4.33 -11.24
N THR A 15 5.93 3.02 -11.08
CA THR A 15 4.88 2.24 -11.75
C THR A 15 3.46 2.70 -11.40
N PRO A 16 3.03 2.76 -10.13
CA PRO A 16 1.69 3.25 -9.76
C PRO A 16 1.48 4.69 -10.24
N LEU A 17 2.49 5.56 -10.08
CA LEU A 17 2.41 6.94 -10.52
C LEU A 17 2.23 7.07 -12.04
N ALA A 18 2.94 6.24 -12.82
CA ALA A 18 2.79 6.21 -14.27
C ALA A 18 1.39 5.79 -14.70
N PHE A 19 0.79 4.80 -14.03
CA PHE A 19 -0.58 4.39 -14.30
C PHE A 19 -1.59 5.49 -13.94
N ILE A 20 -1.49 6.09 -12.75
CA ILE A 20 -2.34 7.22 -12.36
C ILE A 20 -2.27 8.34 -13.40
N TYR A 21 -1.06 8.70 -13.83
CA TYR A 21 -0.86 9.72 -14.86
C TYR A 21 -1.50 9.30 -16.19
N SER A 22 -1.25 8.09 -16.69
CA SER A 22 -1.79 7.66 -18.00
C SER A 22 -3.32 7.61 -18.00
N TYR A 23 -3.94 7.11 -16.92
CA TYR A 23 -5.40 7.04 -16.85
C TYR A 23 -6.04 8.42 -16.70
N THR A 24 -5.44 9.31 -15.92
CA THR A 24 -5.91 10.70 -15.83
C THR A 24 -5.72 11.48 -17.13
N GLU A 25 -4.64 11.25 -17.87
CA GLU A 25 -4.41 11.80 -19.22
C GLU A 25 -5.46 11.28 -20.21
N MET A 26 -5.73 9.97 -20.22
CA MET A 26 -6.79 9.38 -21.05
C MET A 26 -8.18 9.94 -20.73
N MET A 27 -8.50 10.16 -19.45
CA MET A 27 -9.77 10.79 -19.04
C MET A 27 -9.86 12.25 -19.46
N HIS A 28 -8.72 12.96 -19.48
CA HIS A 28 -8.66 14.35 -19.92
C HIS A 28 -8.85 14.48 -21.44
N ASP A 29 -8.21 13.62 -22.22
CA ASP A 29 -8.29 13.62 -23.69
C ASP A 29 -9.63 13.08 -24.21
N PHE A 30 -10.27 12.17 -23.47
CA PHE A 30 -11.53 11.52 -23.84
C PHE A 30 -12.59 11.59 -22.73
N PRO A 31 -13.12 12.79 -22.40
CA PRO A 31 -14.01 13.00 -21.25
C PRO A 31 -15.35 12.25 -21.36
N ASP A 32 -15.86 12.00 -22.56
CA ASP A 32 -17.10 11.24 -22.78
C ASP A 32 -16.89 9.71 -22.69
N GLY A 33 -15.64 9.26 -22.64
CA GLY A 33 -15.24 7.84 -22.63
C GLY A 33 -14.81 7.31 -21.27
N VAL A 34 -14.97 8.10 -20.20
CA VAL A 34 -14.49 7.74 -18.86
C VAL A 34 -15.28 6.56 -18.30
N THR A 35 -14.61 5.45 -18.02
CA THR A 35 -15.25 4.27 -17.42
C THR A 35 -15.01 4.22 -15.91
N PRO A 36 -15.95 3.64 -15.12
CA PRO A 36 -15.73 3.38 -13.70
C PRO A 36 -14.46 2.57 -13.42
N GLU A 37 -14.06 1.69 -14.35
CA GLU A 37 -12.85 0.87 -14.24
C GLU A 37 -11.58 1.73 -14.25
N GLN A 38 -11.52 2.78 -15.08
CA GLN A 38 -10.38 3.70 -15.10
C GLN A 38 -10.24 4.45 -13.77
N SER A 39 -11.36 4.91 -13.20
CA SER A 39 -11.37 5.52 -11.86
C SER A 39 -10.93 4.52 -10.78
N GLN A 40 -11.38 3.26 -10.88
CA GLN A 40 -10.99 2.22 -9.93
C GLN A 40 -9.49 1.94 -9.99
N ILE A 41 -8.89 1.87 -11.19
CA ILE A 41 -7.44 1.67 -11.34
C ILE A 41 -6.66 2.81 -10.69
N ILE A 42 -7.12 4.06 -10.85
CA ILE A 42 -6.48 5.20 -10.17
C ILE A 42 -6.56 5.06 -8.64
N MET A 43 -7.70 4.64 -8.11
CA MET A 43 -7.88 4.41 -6.68
C MET A 43 -6.94 3.30 -6.18
N ASP A 44 -6.91 2.16 -6.87
CA ASP A 44 -6.10 1.00 -6.50
C ASP A 44 -4.59 1.34 -6.49
N GLU A 45 -4.12 2.08 -7.50
CA GLU A 45 -2.71 2.50 -7.57
C GLU A 45 -2.38 3.60 -6.55
N THR A 46 -3.36 4.43 -6.16
CA THR A 46 -3.21 5.42 -5.08
C THR A 46 -3.08 4.71 -3.72
N ASP A 47 -3.90 3.70 -3.47
CA ASP A 47 -3.82 2.87 -2.24
C ASP A 47 -2.50 2.11 -2.17
N ARG A 48 -2.05 1.54 -3.30
CA ARG A 48 -0.76 0.88 -3.40
C ARG A 48 0.41 1.82 -3.13
N LEU A 49 0.40 3.02 -3.70
CA LEU A 49 1.42 4.04 -3.47
C LEU A 49 1.45 4.46 -1.99
N THR A 50 0.28 4.61 -1.37
CA THR A 50 0.14 4.91 0.06
C THR A 50 0.76 3.80 0.92
N SER A 51 0.52 2.53 0.59
CA SER A 51 1.14 1.40 1.30
C SER A 51 2.66 1.43 1.20
N LEU A 52 3.22 1.65 0.00
CA LEU A 52 4.68 1.72 -0.20
C LEU A 52 5.33 2.86 0.60
N VAL A 53 4.66 4.00 0.69
CA VAL A 53 5.13 5.13 1.51
C VAL A 53 5.11 4.77 3.00
N ASN A 54 4.05 4.12 3.48
CA ASN A 54 3.96 3.68 4.88
C ASN A 54 5.06 2.66 5.20
N ASP A 55 5.30 1.68 4.33
CA ASP A 55 6.37 0.70 4.50
C ASP A 55 7.74 1.39 4.60
N MET A 56 7.98 2.42 3.79
CA MET A 56 9.21 3.22 3.85
C MET A 56 9.36 3.97 5.19
N LEU A 57 8.27 4.55 5.70
CA LEU A 57 8.24 5.24 7.00
C LEU A 57 8.50 4.26 8.16
N ASP A 58 7.88 3.08 8.12
CA ASP A 58 8.06 2.04 9.12
C ASP A 58 9.51 1.53 9.15
N ILE A 59 10.13 1.32 7.99
CA ILE A 59 11.54 0.93 7.91
C ILE A 59 12.43 2.04 8.47
N SER A 60 12.18 3.30 8.10
CA SER A 60 12.93 4.44 8.63
C SER A 60 12.83 4.53 10.16
N LEU A 61 11.65 4.27 10.72
CA LEU A 61 11.44 4.23 12.17
C LEU A 61 12.20 3.08 12.83
N LEU A 62 12.18 1.88 12.24
CA LEU A 62 12.92 0.72 12.75
C LEU A 62 14.42 0.98 12.76
N GLU A 63 14.97 1.59 11.70
CA GLU A 63 16.40 1.83 11.56
C GLU A 63 16.91 3.01 12.38
N SER A 64 16.03 3.97 12.72
CA SER A 64 16.36 5.03 13.68
C SER A 64 16.66 4.49 15.10
N GLY A 65 16.33 3.22 15.38
CA GLY A 65 16.49 2.61 16.71
C GLY A 65 15.56 3.20 17.77
N VAL A 66 14.64 4.09 17.39
CA VAL A 66 13.69 4.76 18.30
C VAL A 66 12.51 3.86 18.67
N SER A 67 12.29 2.77 17.91
CA SER A 67 11.25 1.79 18.21
C SER A 67 11.59 0.99 19.47
N LYS A 68 11.03 1.41 20.62
CA LYS A 68 11.16 0.68 21.88
C LYS A 68 10.27 -0.57 21.81
N LEU A 69 10.90 -1.75 21.93
CA LEU A 69 10.18 -3.01 22.00
C LEU A 69 9.23 -3.03 23.20
N ASN A 70 7.92 -3.02 22.93
CA ASN A 70 6.90 -3.11 23.97
C ASN A 70 6.62 -4.58 24.31
N LYS A 71 7.37 -5.12 25.27
CA LYS A 71 7.16 -6.49 25.77
C LYS A 71 5.87 -6.53 26.59
N ARG A 72 4.85 -7.19 26.04
CA ARG A 72 3.57 -7.45 26.71
C ARG A 72 3.21 -8.93 26.61
N ASN A 73 2.44 -9.44 27.56
CA ASN A 73 1.78 -10.73 27.39
C ASN A 73 0.81 -10.61 26.21
N TYR A 74 1.09 -11.35 25.13
CA TYR A 74 0.31 -11.34 23.91
C TYR A 74 -0.34 -12.69 23.69
N ASN A 75 -1.67 -12.72 23.61
CA ASN A 75 -2.42 -13.95 23.37
C ASN A 75 -2.47 -14.25 21.86
N LEU A 76 -1.55 -15.10 21.41
CA LEU A 76 -1.51 -15.54 20.01
C LEU A 76 -2.83 -16.22 19.58
N MET A 77 -3.48 -16.97 20.47
CA MET A 77 -4.70 -17.71 20.13
C MET A 77 -5.88 -16.78 19.82
N GLU A 78 -5.97 -15.65 20.54
CA GLU A 78 -6.97 -14.62 20.26
C GLU A 78 -6.72 -13.95 18.91
N SER A 79 -5.45 -13.63 18.61
CA SER A 79 -5.07 -13.07 17.31
C SER A 79 -5.44 -14.00 16.15
N PHE A 80 -5.11 -15.29 16.25
CA PHE A 80 -5.48 -16.27 15.22
C PHE A 80 -7.00 -16.37 15.04
N ARG A 81 -7.75 -16.37 16.14
CA ARG A 81 -9.21 -16.42 16.09
C ARG A 81 -9.80 -15.19 15.39
N ASN A 82 -9.29 -14.01 15.69
CA ASN A 82 -9.73 -12.76 15.04
C ASN A 82 -9.41 -12.78 13.54
N THR A 83 -8.23 -13.26 13.14
CA THR A 83 -7.87 -13.41 11.72
C THR A 83 -8.80 -14.39 11.00
N ILE A 84 -9.06 -15.56 11.59
CA ILE A 84 -9.96 -16.58 11.01
C ILE A 84 -11.38 -16.03 10.87
N ASN A 85 -11.87 -15.30 11.88
CA ASN A 85 -13.20 -14.70 11.83
C ASN A 85 -13.31 -13.65 10.71
N CYS A 86 -12.31 -12.77 10.58
CA CYS A 86 -12.26 -11.78 9.50
C CYS A 86 -12.29 -12.44 8.11
N MET A 87 -11.51 -13.51 7.91
CA MET A 87 -11.52 -14.26 6.66
C MET A 87 -12.88 -14.92 6.38
N ASN A 88 -13.55 -15.46 7.41
CA ASN A 88 -14.88 -16.06 7.25
C ASN A 88 -15.97 -15.04 6.89
N GLU A 89 -15.82 -13.76 7.26
CA GLU A 89 -16.76 -12.70 6.89
C GLU A 89 -16.66 -12.29 5.42
N LEU A 90 -15.49 -12.47 4.79
CA LEU A 90 -15.27 -12.18 3.37
C LEU A 90 -15.76 -13.29 2.42
N VAL A 91 -16.06 -14.48 2.95
CA VAL A 91 -16.46 -15.67 2.18
C VAL A 91 -17.99 -15.91 2.23
N LYS A 92 -18.74 -15.07 2.94
CA LYS A 92 -20.21 -15.05 2.94
C LYS A 92 -20.76 -14.04 1.94
#